data_AF-A0A967GDP0-F1
#
_entry.id   AF-A0A967GDP0-F1
#
_cell.length_a   1.000
_cell.length_b   1.000
_cell.length_c   1.000
_cell.angle_alpha   90.00
_cell.angle_beta   90.00
_cell.angle_gamma   90.00
#
_symmetry.space_group_name_H-M   'P 1'
#
loop_
_entity.id
_entity.type
_entity.pdbx_description
1 polymer ?
#
loop_
_entity_poly.entity_id
_entity_poly.type
_entity_poly.pdbx_seq_one_letter_code
_entity_poly.pdbx_strand_id
1 'polypeptide(L)'
;MSTALAQAAVSARGRWALLALVGLFALPAAAAWVLYAFFPDAARSLGTTNHGHFVHPARAVALPALQDPDGTAIDPQFLRGKWTYVYFDTAACDEVCRENLWKMRQVRLAQGEEARRVQGVLVLTDTRALTRLQAFLQAYPGLTVAAGPGDAARALARQFAVGGGQPAAGARRIYIVDPAGRLMMYYGPQADPKGMIDDMQRLLKVSRIG
;
A
#
# COMPACT_ATOMS: atom_id res chain seq x y z
N MET A 1 2.40 -3.27 -73.25
CA MET A 1 1.97 -2.24 -72.27
C MET A 1 1.18 -2.82 -71.08
N SER A 2 0.54 -3.99 -71.19
CA SER A 2 -0.22 -4.59 -70.06
C SER A 2 0.60 -5.19 -68.92
N THR A 3 1.86 -5.58 -69.15
CA THR A 3 2.73 -6.21 -68.12
C THR A 3 3.29 -5.21 -67.10
N ALA A 4 3.54 -3.95 -67.49
CA ALA A 4 4.09 -2.91 -66.61
C ALA A 4 3.07 -2.41 -65.57
N LEU A 5 1.78 -2.32 -65.93
CA LEU A 5 0.71 -1.93 -65.01
C LEU A 5 0.47 -2.98 -63.91
N ALA A 6 0.60 -4.27 -64.26
CA ALA A 6 0.48 -5.38 -63.30
C ALA A 6 1.63 -5.39 -62.28
N GLN A 7 2.87 -5.13 -62.70
CA GLN A 7 4.04 -5.05 -61.80
C GLN A 7 3.98 -3.83 -60.86
N ALA A 8 3.50 -2.68 -61.33
CA ALA A 8 3.32 -1.48 -60.49
C ALA A 8 2.31 -1.71 -59.37
N ALA A 9 1.18 -2.37 -59.67
CA ALA A 9 0.13 -2.71 -58.70
C ALA A 9 0.59 -3.73 -57.63
N VAL A 10 1.41 -4.72 -58.01
CA VAL A 10 2.03 -5.68 -57.07
C VAL A 10 3.02 -4.96 -56.13
N SER A 11 3.80 -3.99 -56.65
CA SER A 11 4.74 -3.21 -55.83
C SER A 11 4.04 -2.26 -54.85
N ALA A 12 2.93 -1.64 -55.26
CA ALA A 12 2.14 -0.75 -54.40
C ALA A 12 1.50 -1.53 -53.25
N ARG A 13 0.93 -2.71 -53.54
CA ARG A 13 0.31 -3.59 -52.53
C ARG A 13 1.33 -4.12 -51.51
N GLY A 14 2.56 -4.43 -51.94
CA GLY A 14 3.65 -4.82 -51.06
C GLY A 14 4.14 -3.68 -50.15
N ARG A 15 4.22 -2.44 -50.66
CA ARG A 15 4.56 -1.26 -49.85
C ARG A 15 3.50 -0.97 -48.79
N TRP A 16 2.21 -1.04 -49.14
CA TRP A 16 1.13 -0.90 -48.17
C TRP A 16 1.13 -2.02 -47.12
N ALA A 17 1.42 -3.26 -47.52
CA ALA A 17 1.57 -4.38 -46.57
C ALA A 17 2.74 -4.16 -45.59
N LEU A 18 3.87 -3.64 -46.06
CA LEU A 18 5.01 -3.28 -45.21
C LEU A 18 4.69 -2.11 -44.27
N LEU A 19 4.02 -1.06 -44.75
CA LEU A 19 3.60 0.06 -43.91
C LEU A 19 2.56 -0.36 -42.87
N ALA A 20 1.64 -1.25 -43.23
CA ALA A 20 0.68 -1.83 -42.28
C ALA A 20 1.39 -2.67 -41.21
N LEU A 21 2.39 -3.46 -41.60
CA LEU A 21 3.19 -4.25 -40.66
C LEU A 21 4.00 -3.36 -39.71
N VAL A 22 4.70 -2.34 -40.24
CA VAL A 22 5.42 -1.36 -39.41
C VAL A 22 4.45 -0.63 -38.49
N GLY A 23 3.29 -0.20 -39.01
CA GLY A 23 2.23 0.42 -38.23
C GLY A 23 1.75 -0.47 -37.08
N LEU A 24 1.56 -1.76 -37.31
CA LEU A 24 1.13 -2.73 -36.29
C LEU A 24 2.08 -2.78 -35.09
N PHE A 25 3.39 -2.66 -35.32
CA PHE A 25 4.40 -2.68 -34.25
C PHE A 25 4.73 -1.28 -33.69
N ALA A 26 4.74 -0.25 -34.53
CA ALA A 26 5.13 1.10 -34.14
C ALA A 26 3.98 1.86 -33.45
N LEU A 27 2.72 1.65 -33.85
CA LEU A 27 1.57 2.35 -33.27
C LEU A 27 1.43 2.12 -31.76
N PRO A 28 1.50 0.88 -31.21
CA PRO A 28 1.38 0.68 -29.77
C PRO A 28 2.48 1.39 -28.98
N ALA A 29 3.72 1.37 -29.48
CA ALA A 29 4.85 2.02 -28.82
C ALA A 29 4.74 3.56 -28.86
N ALA A 30 4.38 4.12 -30.02
CA ALA A 30 4.14 5.55 -30.18
C ALA A 30 2.97 6.03 -29.31
N ALA A 31 1.86 5.27 -29.27
CA ALA A 31 0.71 5.57 -28.42
C ALA A 31 1.09 5.54 -26.94
N ALA A 32 1.87 4.55 -26.50
CA ALA A 32 2.36 4.48 -25.11
C ALA A 32 3.26 5.68 -24.76
N TRP A 33 4.17 6.07 -25.65
CA TRP A 33 5.02 7.24 -25.46
C TRP A 33 4.21 8.54 -25.39
N VAL A 34 3.24 8.72 -26.29
CA VAL A 34 2.35 9.89 -26.27
C VAL A 34 1.52 9.95 -24.99
N LEU A 35 0.94 8.83 -24.56
CA LEU A 35 0.19 8.76 -23.30
C LEU A 35 1.07 9.11 -22.10
N TYR A 36 2.29 8.59 -22.04
CA TYR A 36 3.23 8.87 -20.94
C TYR A 36 3.71 10.33 -20.93
N ALA A 37 4.06 10.89 -22.10
CA ALA A 37 4.66 12.22 -22.20
C ALA A 37 3.64 13.36 -22.10
N PHE A 38 2.44 13.16 -22.64
CA PHE A 38 1.43 14.22 -22.74
C PHE A 38 0.20 14.01 -21.86
N PHE A 39 -0.04 12.79 -21.37
CA PHE A 39 -1.21 12.45 -20.54
C PHE A 39 -0.83 11.66 -19.28
N PRO A 40 0.09 12.15 -18.43
CA PRO A 40 0.60 11.41 -17.29
C PRO A 40 -0.49 10.98 -16.31
N ASP A 41 -1.55 11.78 -16.13
CA ASP A 41 -2.65 11.43 -15.24
C ASP A 41 -3.58 10.35 -15.83
N ALA A 42 -3.81 10.37 -17.14
CA ALA A 42 -4.55 9.31 -17.83
C ALA A 42 -3.76 7.99 -17.85
N ALA A 43 -2.45 8.08 -18.06
CA ALA A 43 -1.55 6.92 -17.99
C ALA A 43 -1.53 6.32 -16.58
N ARG A 44 -1.57 7.14 -15.52
CA ARG A 44 -1.70 6.69 -14.13
C ARG A 44 -3.10 6.12 -13.81
N SER A 45 -4.15 6.60 -14.50
CA SER A 45 -5.52 6.15 -14.29
C SER A 45 -5.90 4.90 -15.08
N LEU A 46 -4.99 4.32 -15.89
CA LEU A 46 -5.21 3.05 -16.61
C LEU A 46 -5.40 1.82 -15.70
N GLY A 47 -5.56 2.05 -14.40
CA GLY A 47 -5.75 1.04 -13.39
C GLY A 47 -4.42 0.36 -13.08
N THR A 48 -4.26 0.03 -11.82
CA THR A 48 -3.21 -0.86 -11.36
C THR A 48 -3.89 -2.04 -10.69
N THR A 49 -3.25 -3.21 -10.70
CA THR A 49 -3.88 -4.40 -10.13
C THR A 49 -3.93 -4.39 -8.60
N ASN A 50 -3.44 -3.34 -7.94
CA ASN A 50 -3.46 -3.21 -6.49
C ASN A 50 -4.81 -2.76 -5.96
N HIS A 51 -5.12 -3.22 -4.76
CA HIS A 51 -6.33 -2.88 -4.03
C HIS A 51 -6.09 -1.73 -3.05
N GLY A 52 -4.87 -1.59 -2.53
CA GLY A 52 -4.44 -0.43 -1.75
C GLY A 52 -4.09 0.78 -2.62
N HIS A 53 -4.00 1.95 -2.00
CA HIS A 53 -3.52 3.17 -2.64
C HIS A 53 -2.06 3.40 -2.30
N PHE A 54 -1.21 3.58 -3.31
CA PHE A 54 0.19 3.88 -3.10
C PHE A 54 0.40 5.31 -2.61
N VAL A 55 1.36 5.47 -1.70
CA VAL A 55 1.90 6.76 -1.27
C VAL A 55 3.11 7.05 -2.15
N HIS A 56 2.94 7.99 -3.09
CA HIS A 56 4.00 8.41 -4.00
C HIS A 56 4.39 9.88 -3.78
N PRO A 57 5.69 10.18 -3.53
CA PRO A 57 6.77 9.21 -3.25
C PRO A 57 6.59 8.54 -1.88
N ALA A 58 7.18 7.35 -1.70
CA ALA A 58 7.23 6.71 -0.38
C ALA A 58 8.04 7.57 0.59
N ARG A 59 7.55 7.78 1.81
CA ARG A 59 8.12 8.73 2.79
C ARG A 59 8.68 8.00 3.99
N ALA A 60 9.89 8.35 4.42
CA ALA A 60 10.46 7.84 5.66
C ALA A 60 9.60 8.25 6.86
N VAL A 61 9.38 7.32 7.78
CA VAL A 61 8.65 7.54 9.03
C VAL A 61 9.64 7.57 10.18
N ALA A 62 9.63 8.65 10.96
CA ALA A 62 10.37 8.74 12.20
C ALA A 62 9.48 8.27 13.35
N LEU A 63 9.89 7.19 14.03
CA LEU A 63 9.16 6.68 15.19
C LEU A 63 9.54 7.53 16.42
N PRO A 64 8.61 8.30 17.01
CA PRO A 64 8.87 9.01 18.26
C PRO A 64 8.99 8.00 19.41
N ALA A 65 9.41 8.48 20.59
CA ALA A 65 9.40 7.67 21.81
C ALA A 65 7.96 7.24 22.13
N LEU A 66 7.64 5.99 21.81
CA LEU A 66 6.38 5.33 22.14
C LEU A 66 6.65 4.25 23.20
N GLN A 67 5.60 3.89 23.92
CA GLN A 67 5.60 2.84 24.94
C GLN A 67 4.41 1.92 24.70
N ASP A 68 4.53 0.67 25.12
CA ASP A 68 3.39 -0.23 25.19
C ASP A 68 2.44 0.17 26.35
N PRO A 69 1.26 -0.46 26.46
CA PRO A 69 0.34 -0.28 27.58
C PRO A 69 0.93 -0.48 28.98
N ASP A 70 2.00 -1.25 29.11
CA ASP A 70 2.65 -1.59 30.39
C ASP A 70 3.81 -0.63 30.71
N GLY A 71 4.09 0.35 29.83
CA GLY A 71 5.13 1.37 30.00
C GLY A 71 6.49 0.98 29.41
N THR A 72 6.59 -0.18 28.75
CA THR A 72 7.83 -0.62 28.10
C THR A 72 8.05 0.20 26.82
N ALA A 73 9.25 0.74 26.64
CA ALA A 73 9.57 1.50 25.43
C ALA A 73 9.49 0.62 24.17
N ILE A 74 8.84 1.14 23.13
CA ILE A 74 8.86 0.53 21.79
C ILE A 74 10.24 0.76 21.17
N ASP A 75 10.82 -0.29 20.59
CA ASP A 75 12.10 -0.20 19.87
C ASP A 75 12.04 0.89 18.78
N PRO A 76 12.96 1.88 18.78
CA PRO A 76 13.06 2.89 17.73
C PRO A 76 13.20 2.31 16.31
N GLN A 77 13.68 1.07 16.18
CA GLN A 77 13.82 0.35 14.92
C GLN A 77 12.60 -0.51 14.57
N PHE A 78 11.53 -0.50 15.37
CA PHE A 78 10.35 -1.36 15.18
C PHE A 78 9.78 -1.30 13.76
N LEU A 79 9.75 -0.13 13.12
CA LEU A 79 9.23 0.05 11.75
C LEU A 79 10.19 -0.43 10.64
N ARG A 80 11.37 -0.97 10.99
CA ARG A 80 12.38 -1.45 10.05
C ARG A 80 12.50 -2.97 10.10
N GLY A 81 12.99 -3.54 9.01
CA GLY A 81 13.27 -4.96 8.91
C GLY A 81 12.05 -5.86 8.67
N LYS A 82 10.82 -5.35 8.79
CA LYS A 82 9.57 -6.09 8.48
C LYS A 82 8.54 -5.21 7.80
N TRP A 83 7.66 -5.84 7.05
CA TRP A 83 6.44 -5.20 6.55
C TRP A 83 5.50 -4.92 7.73
N THR A 84 5.16 -3.66 7.93
CA THR A 84 4.40 -3.26 9.12
C THR A 84 3.06 -2.67 8.74
N TYR A 85 1.98 -3.33 9.14
CA TYR A 85 0.65 -2.72 9.18
C TYR A 85 0.57 -1.75 10.36
N VAL A 86 0.24 -0.49 10.09
CA VAL A 86 0.06 0.54 11.11
C VAL A 86 -1.40 0.99 11.09
N TYR A 87 -2.05 0.98 12.25
CA TYR A 87 -3.41 1.47 12.42
C TYR A 87 -3.47 2.45 13.59
N PHE A 88 -4.17 3.57 13.41
CA PHE A 88 -4.31 4.62 14.43
C PHE A 88 -5.75 4.71 14.91
N ASP A 89 -5.95 4.61 16.22
CA ASP A 89 -7.26 4.79 16.83
C ASP A 89 -7.14 5.28 18.28
N THR A 90 -8.27 5.34 18.98
CA THR A 90 -8.35 5.53 20.42
C THR A 90 -8.61 4.19 21.11
N ALA A 91 -8.33 4.10 22.41
CA ALA A 91 -8.62 2.90 23.18
C ALA A 91 -10.13 2.60 23.31
N ALA A 92 -11.02 3.50 22.85
CA ALA A 92 -12.45 3.22 22.80
C ALA A 92 -12.78 2.09 21.81
N CYS A 93 -11.99 1.98 20.73
CA CYS A 93 -12.03 0.94 19.70
C CYS A 93 -13.43 0.38 19.42
N ASP A 94 -14.17 1.12 18.60
CA ASP A 94 -15.48 0.75 18.09
C ASP A 94 -15.42 -0.42 17.09
N GLU A 95 -16.54 -0.69 16.43
CA GLU A 95 -16.66 -1.80 15.47
C GLU A 95 -15.67 -1.70 14.31
N VAL A 96 -15.50 -0.51 13.72
CA VAL A 96 -14.56 -0.28 12.61
C VAL A 96 -13.12 -0.54 13.06
N CYS A 97 -12.76 -0.12 14.27
CA CYS A 97 -11.46 -0.44 14.86
C CYS A 97 -11.26 -1.95 14.96
N ARG A 98 -12.23 -2.67 15.54
CA ARG A 98 -12.14 -4.14 15.73
C ARG A 98 -12.06 -4.88 14.40
N GLU A 99 -12.84 -4.45 13.42
CA GLU A 99 -12.83 -5.00 12.07
C GLU A 99 -11.46 -4.80 11.41
N ASN A 100 -10.87 -3.61 11.51
CA ASN A 100 -9.54 -3.34 10.95
C ASN A 100 -8.44 -4.18 11.61
N LEU A 101 -8.49 -4.35 12.95
CA LEU A 101 -7.56 -5.23 13.66
C LEU A 101 -7.74 -6.69 13.24
N TRP A 102 -8.99 -7.13 13.06
CA TRP A 102 -9.29 -8.46 12.52
C TRP A 102 -8.73 -8.63 11.11
N LYS A 103 -8.93 -7.67 10.20
CA LYS A 103 -8.38 -7.66 8.84
C LYS A 103 -6.86 -7.82 8.88
N MET A 104 -6.16 -6.97 9.64
CA MET A 104 -4.70 -7.03 9.77
C MET A 104 -4.23 -8.42 10.22
N ARG A 105 -4.90 -9.02 11.21
CA ARG A 105 -4.57 -10.37 11.69
C ARG A 105 -4.80 -11.43 10.61
N GLN A 106 -5.97 -11.44 9.96
CA GLN A 106 -6.29 -12.44 8.94
C GLN A 106 -5.36 -12.34 7.74
N VAL A 107 -5.10 -11.12 7.27
CA VAL A 107 -4.18 -10.87 6.16
C VAL A 107 -2.78 -11.36 6.48
N ARG A 108 -2.30 -11.11 7.71
CA ARG A 108 -1.00 -11.63 8.18
C ARG A 108 -0.97 -13.16 8.20
N LEU A 109 -1.98 -13.81 8.77
CA LEU A 109 -2.05 -15.28 8.85
C LEU A 109 -2.15 -15.94 7.46
N ALA A 110 -2.85 -15.31 6.53
CA ALA A 110 -2.98 -15.78 5.15
C ALA A 110 -1.67 -15.77 4.35
N GLN A 111 -0.59 -15.16 4.88
CA GLN A 111 0.74 -15.21 4.26
C GLN A 111 1.51 -16.50 4.54
N GLY A 112 0.99 -17.40 5.40
CA GLY A 112 1.65 -18.67 5.73
C GLY A 112 3.03 -18.46 6.37
N GLU A 113 4.06 -19.13 5.85
CA GLU A 113 5.45 -18.99 6.33
C GLU A 113 5.95 -17.54 6.29
N GLU A 114 5.51 -16.76 5.30
CA GLU A 114 5.92 -15.37 5.13
C GLU A 114 5.31 -14.44 6.19
N ALA A 115 4.34 -14.92 6.98
CA ALA A 115 3.73 -14.16 8.07
C ALA A 115 4.74 -13.70 9.13
N ARG A 116 5.92 -14.32 9.21
CA ARG A 116 7.04 -13.91 10.10
C ARG A 116 7.67 -12.57 9.71
N ARG A 117 7.55 -12.20 8.43
CA ARG A 117 8.08 -10.98 7.80
C ARG A 117 7.08 -9.82 7.87
N VAL A 118 5.88 -10.08 8.38
CA VAL A 118 4.77 -9.14 8.50
C VAL A 118 4.42 -8.97 9.97
N GLN A 119 4.25 -7.73 10.41
CA GLN A 119 3.82 -7.40 11.76
C GLN A 119 2.75 -6.31 11.75
N GLY A 120 2.04 -6.16 12.87
CA GLY A 120 1.01 -5.14 13.03
C GLY A 120 1.27 -4.29 14.27
N VAL A 121 0.94 -3.01 14.17
CA VAL A 121 0.91 -2.08 15.32
C VAL A 121 -0.39 -1.28 15.34
N LEU A 122 -1.05 -1.30 16.50
CA LEU A 122 -2.12 -0.37 16.87
C LEU A 122 -1.50 0.79 17.65
N VAL A 123 -1.57 2.00 17.10
CA VAL A 123 -1.11 3.21 17.77
C VAL A 123 -2.30 3.93 18.40
N LEU A 124 -2.33 3.96 19.73
CA LEU A 124 -3.37 4.59 20.53
C LEU A 124 -3.07 6.08 20.70
N THR A 125 -3.97 6.93 20.21
CA THR A 125 -3.91 8.39 20.37
C THR A 125 -4.58 8.90 21.65
N ASP A 126 -5.37 8.03 22.30
CA ASP A 126 -5.99 8.21 23.60
C ASP A 126 -6.08 6.84 24.29
N THR A 127 -5.60 6.74 25.53
CA THR A 127 -5.53 5.50 26.32
C THR A 127 -6.60 5.42 27.42
N ARG A 128 -7.52 6.38 27.54
CA ARG A 128 -8.51 6.44 28.64
C ARG A 128 -9.39 5.20 28.79
N ALA A 129 -9.64 4.48 27.71
CA ALA A 129 -10.46 3.26 27.70
C ALA A 129 -9.65 1.96 27.61
N LEU A 130 -8.33 2.00 27.86
CA LEU A 130 -7.41 0.89 27.66
C LEU A 130 -7.80 -0.37 28.44
N THR A 131 -8.24 -0.25 29.69
CA THR A 131 -8.69 -1.39 30.52
C THR A 131 -9.82 -2.19 29.85
N ARG A 132 -10.75 -1.51 29.15
CA ARG A 132 -11.84 -2.17 28.41
C ARG A 132 -11.35 -2.85 27.14
N LEU A 133 -10.31 -2.31 26.51
CA LEU A 133 -9.73 -2.84 25.28
C LEU A 133 -8.80 -4.04 25.55
N GLN A 134 -8.17 -4.11 26.72
CA GLN A 134 -7.13 -5.09 27.05
C GLN A 134 -7.59 -6.54 26.87
N ALA A 135 -8.79 -6.89 27.31
CA ALA A 135 -9.35 -8.24 27.14
C ALA A 135 -9.51 -8.62 25.65
N PHE A 136 -9.89 -7.66 24.79
CA PHE A 136 -9.99 -7.90 23.36
C PHE A 136 -8.62 -8.09 22.71
N LEU A 137 -7.61 -7.33 23.14
CA LEU A 137 -6.25 -7.41 22.59
C LEU A 137 -5.55 -8.73 22.88
N GLN A 138 -5.93 -9.45 23.94
CA GLN A 138 -5.42 -10.80 24.22
C GLN A 138 -5.69 -11.79 23.08
N ALA A 139 -6.74 -11.57 22.29
CA ALA A 139 -7.05 -12.39 21.12
C ALA A 139 -6.15 -12.09 19.90
N TYR A 140 -5.25 -11.11 19.96
CA TYR A 140 -4.42 -10.65 18.84
C TYR A 140 -2.92 -10.87 19.08
N PRO A 141 -2.46 -12.12 19.22
CA PRO A 141 -1.04 -12.40 19.40
C PRO A 141 -0.24 -11.92 18.17
N GLY A 142 0.79 -11.12 18.42
CA GLY A 142 1.63 -10.49 17.39
C GLY A 142 1.15 -9.11 16.91
N LEU A 143 0.08 -8.57 17.49
CA LEU A 143 -0.24 -7.14 17.37
C LEU A 143 0.51 -6.38 18.47
N THR A 144 1.40 -5.47 18.07
CA THR A 144 2.00 -4.51 19.00
C THR A 144 1.00 -3.41 19.30
N VAL A 145 0.87 -3.02 20.56
CA VAL A 145 0.07 -1.86 20.95
C VAL A 145 1.04 -0.79 21.42
N ALA A 146 0.97 0.39 20.83
CA ALA A 146 1.84 1.50 21.13
C ALA A 146 1.01 2.71 21.52
N ALA A 147 1.34 3.33 22.62
CA ALA A 147 0.91 4.66 23.04
C ALA A 147 2.16 5.53 23.18
N GLY A 148 2.00 6.81 23.53
CA GLY A 148 3.15 7.65 23.81
C GLY A 148 2.80 8.76 24.80
N PRO A 149 3.78 9.26 25.55
CA PRO A 149 3.56 10.40 26.43
C PRO A 149 3.16 11.63 25.60
N GLY A 150 2.30 12.47 26.18
CA GLY A 150 1.89 13.74 25.58
C GLY A 150 1.25 13.61 24.20
N ASP A 151 1.91 14.16 23.18
CA ASP A 151 1.42 14.19 21.79
C ASP A 151 2.11 13.21 20.85
N ALA A 152 3.04 12.36 21.33
CA ALA A 152 3.89 11.51 20.50
C ALA A 152 3.10 10.64 19.49
N ALA A 153 2.03 9.97 19.94
CA ALA A 153 1.17 9.17 19.06
C ALA A 153 0.47 10.02 17.98
N ARG A 154 0.04 11.24 18.34
CA ARG A 154 -0.56 12.20 17.40
C ARG A 154 0.50 12.77 16.44
N ALA A 155 1.72 13.00 16.90
CA ALA A 155 2.85 13.41 16.08
C ALA A 155 3.20 12.35 15.04
N LEU A 156 3.20 11.07 15.42
CA LEU A 156 3.34 9.98 14.47
C LEU A 156 2.18 9.98 13.46
N ALA A 157 0.93 10.08 13.93
CA ALA A 157 -0.25 10.07 13.05
C ALA A 157 -0.24 11.18 11.98
N ARG A 158 0.38 12.34 12.26
CA ARG A 158 0.56 13.43 11.26
C ARG A 158 1.48 13.02 10.11
N GLN A 159 2.50 12.20 10.35
CA GLN A 159 3.40 11.70 9.30
C GLN A 159 2.66 10.82 8.30
N PHE A 160 1.59 10.15 8.73
CA PHE A 160 0.74 9.26 7.92
C PHE A 160 -0.40 9.99 7.19
N ALA A 161 -0.40 11.32 7.16
CA ALA A 161 -1.40 12.07 6.39
C ALA A 161 -1.29 11.75 4.88
N VAL A 162 -2.41 11.35 4.28
CA VAL A 162 -2.54 10.97 2.86
C VAL A 162 -3.90 11.42 2.30
N GLY A 163 -4.01 11.56 0.98
CA GLY A 163 -5.29 11.88 0.32
C GLY A 163 -5.91 13.21 0.76
N GLY A 164 -5.17 14.32 0.65
CA GLY A 164 -5.64 15.66 1.02
C GLY A 164 -5.21 16.16 2.40
N GLY A 165 -4.25 15.48 3.05
CA GLY A 165 -3.62 15.97 4.28
C GLY A 165 -4.36 15.62 5.59
N GLN A 166 -5.42 14.81 5.53
CA GLN A 166 -6.10 14.32 6.73
C GLN A 166 -5.13 13.47 7.57
N PRO A 167 -4.91 13.79 8.87
CA PRO A 167 -4.09 12.98 9.76
C PRO A 167 -4.63 11.56 9.89
N ALA A 168 -3.75 10.60 10.17
CA ALA A 168 -4.17 9.20 10.24
C ALA A 168 -5.09 8.88 11.41
N ALA A 169 -5.01 9.65 12.51
CA ALA A 169 -5.88 9.52 13.66
C ALA A 169 -7.35 9.77 13.26
N GLY A 170 -8.21 8.78 13.43
CA GLY A 170 -9.63 8.87 13.07
C GLY A 170 -9.92 8.71 11.57
N ALA A 171 -8.91 8.56 10.71
CA ALA A 171 -9.11 8.34 9.28
C ALA A 171 -9.63 6.92 8.95
N ARG A 172 -9.59 6.00 9.92
CA ARG A 172 -10.04 4.59 9.77
C ARG A 172 -9.34 3.85 8.62
N ARG A 173 -8.09 4.21 8.33
CA ARG A 173 -7.24 3.63 7.27
C ARG A 173 -6.20 2.70 7.87
N ILE A 174 -5.89 1.61 7.18
CA ILE A 174 -4.76 0.73 7.49
C ILE A 174 -3.58 1.14 6.60
N TYR A 175 -2.42 1.38 7.18
CA TYR A 175 -1.22 1.82 6.46
C TYR A 175 -0.19 0.70 6.39
N ILE A 176 0.62 0.68 5.33
CA ILE A 176 1.78 -0.21 5.20
C ILE A 176 3.05 0.64 5.22
N VAL A 177 3.93 0.29 6.15
CA VAL A 177 5.33 0.71 6.19
C VAL A 177 6.20 -0.43 5.69
N ASP A 178 7.12 -0.12 4.78
CA ASP A 178 8.05 -1.07 4.20
C ASP A 178 9.21 -1.43 5.15
N PRO A 179 9.99 -2.48 4.87
CA PRO A 179 11.12 -2.86 5.71
C PRO A 179 12.23 -1.79 5.84
N ALA A 180 12.24 -0.76 5.00
CA ALA A 180 13.15 0.37 5.12
C ALA A 180 12.59 1.49 6.03
N GLY A 181 11.41 1.31 6.62
CA GLY A 181 10.75 2.30 7.45
C GLY A 181 10.05 3.41 6.67
N ARG A 182 9.60 3.13 5.43
CA ARG A 182 8.89 4.09 4.59
C ARG A 182 7.41 3.77 4.47
N LEU A 183 6.56 4.76 4.72
CA LEU A 183 5.13 4.70 4.40
C LEU A 183 4.96 4.64 2.88
N MET A 184 4.36 3.55 2.38
CA MET A 184 4.29 3.28 0.95
C MET A 184 2.89 2.98 0.41
N MET A 185 1.96 2.52 1.26
CA MET A 185 0.61 2.15 0.82
C MET A 185 -0.38 2.34 1.97
N TYR A 186 -1.65 2.57 1.64
CA TYR A 186 -2.74 2.58 2.60
C TYR A 186 -4.02 2.00 2.02
N TYR A 187 -4.90 1.55 2.89
CA TYR A 187 -6.23 1.04 2.58
C TYR A 187 -7.30 1.92 3.21
N GLY A 188 -8.39 2.13 2.50
CA GLY A 188 -9.59 2.77 3.05
C GLY A 188 -10.30 1.89 4.09
N PRO A 189 -11.25 2.43 4.86
CA PRO A 189 -12.01 1.68 5.87
C PRO A 189 -12.77 0.47 5.28
N GLN A 190 -13.23 0.59 4.03
CA GLN A 190 -14.01 -0.42 3.32
C GLN A 190 -13.14 -1.39 2.50
N ALA A 191 -11.83 -1.46 2.78
CA ALA A 191 -10.95 -2.33 2.02
C ALA A 191 -11.29 -3.81 2.24
N ASP A 192 -11.31 -4.55 1.14
CA ASP A 192 -11.53 -6.00 1.10
C ASP A 192 -10.27 -6.74 1.61
N PRO A 193 -10.38 -7.57 2.66
CA PRO A 193 -9.26 -8.37 3.15
C PRO A 193 -8.59 -9.22 2.07
N LYS A 194 -9.35 -9.73 1.08
CA LYS A 194 -8.76 -10.53 -0.01
C LYS A 194 -7.81 -9.70 -0.86
N GLY A 195 -8.21 -8.48 -1.21
CA GLY A 195 -7.34 -7.55 -1.92
C GLY A 195 -6.08 -7.18 -1.13
N MET A 196 -6.19 -7.04 0.18
CA MET A 196 -5.03 -6.82 1.07
C MET A 196 -4.08 -8.02 1.10
N ILE A 197 -4.60 -9.24 1.05
CA ILE A 197 -3.81 -10.48 0.94
C ILE A 197 -3.04 -10.49 -0.37
N ASP A 198 -3.72 -10.26 -1.49
CA ASP A 198 -3.12 -10.28 -2.83
C ASP A 198 -2.00 -9.24 -2.96
N ASP A 199 -2.22 -8.03 -2.43
CA ASP A 199 -1.21 -6.98 -2.40
C ASP A 199 -0.01 -7.37 -1.53
N MET A 200 -0.23 -7.87 -0.31
CA MET A 200 0.86 -8.29 0.58
C MET A 200 1.67 -9.45 -0.01
N GLN A 201 1.03 -10.44 -0.64
CA GLN A 201 1.71 -11.54 -1.32
C GLN A 201 2.63 -11.02 -2.43
N ARG A 202 2.17 -10.05 -3.23
CA ARG A 202 2.99 -9.43 -4.28
C ARG A 202 4.18 -8.67 -3.69
N LEU A 203 3.96 -7.90 -2.63
CA LEU A 203 5.01 -7.16 -1.93
C LEU A 203 6.09 -8.09 -1.36
N LEU A 204 5.68 -9.19 -0.72
CA LEU A 204 6.58 -10.19 -0.16
C LEU A 204 7.34 -10.98 -1.23
N LYS A 205 6.71 -11.25 -2.37
CA LYS A 205 7.35 -11.94 -3.51
C LYS A 205 8.46 -11.11 -4.15
N VAL A 206 8.25 -9.79 -4.27
CA VAL A 206 9.23 -8.88 -4.88
C VAL A 206 10.31 -8.44 -3.89
N SER A 207 9.96 -8.33 -2.60
CA SER A 207 10.92 -7.97 -1.56
C SER A 207 11.72 -9.16 -1.07
N ARG A 208 13.05 -9.04 -1.13
CA ARG A 208 13.98 -9.99 -0.48
C ARG A 208 14.27 -9.66 0.99
N ILE A 209 13.77 -8.52 1.48
CA ILE A 209 14.00 -8.00 2.83
C ILE A 209 12.70 -8.07 3.61
N GLY A 210 12.76 -8.42 4.90
CA GLY A 210 11.60 -8.80 5.72
C GLY A 210 11.77 -10.21 6.24
#